data_AF-A0A8I6S6B8-F1
#
_entry.id   AF-A0A8I6S6B8-F1
#
_cell.length_a   1.000
_cell.length_b   1.000
_cell.length_c   1.000
_cell.angle_alpha   90.00
_cell.angle_beta   90.00
_cell.angle_gamma   90.00
#
_symmetry.space_group_name_H-M   'P 1'
#
loop_
_entity.id
_entity.type
_entity.pdbx_description
1 polymer ?
#
loop_
_entity_poly.entity_id
_entity_poly.type
_entity_poly.pdbx_seq_one_letter_code
_entity_poly.pdbx_strand_id
1 'polypeptide(L)'
;MKKHCLQKVLYFIVGYTRIRAGVKTKIVADDTVHNCVHHLSTDEIVQSIINAQPKPKPPFRIPPKNPPYTPLPIYLGFNSDISKVLVQPKKTFFAALKDELKETAYKSYWLNELGALPDQTANLPVGMNMYTTVFGKPSHQASYMHAGDLINPKKCPHIVEKEAMKGKELYKISHKAYLPGEQVKHDPMMKFPPNLIFGKTTLASYDGKGVNTLMNWIDQNEVSTTSQSLAFFRYRHHHELGKPLKRIGIPKKFDKCFTFGKVERKEKDFEENPSLELAEQVAFVYNMKINLRKKHFNFLPLLTNLRELDVEGTGILEQGQFFDIVKSYGLQFYREKIDPICKKLKIYTDDGKGVYYDKFCALINPAEDLPNFGKVIPKSRETTYSSEYMSMCSDLQSKDEKQPAAGLPSNPLKFGEITIPAGMCKANHDDLPSETDVSELLRPNIFLQYGLSHRDFFQPRTKNFLRDLWAKVGVDIPGNIFEMLWAEGERRDGVENVSIETFRNMLDEVSTGRLEQLSPLKM
;
A
#
# COMPACT_ATOMS: atom_id res chain seq x y z
N MET A 1 -11.82 18.42 -73.31
CA MET A 1 -13.27 18.47 -73.61
C MET A 1 -13.90 19.61 -72.82
N LYS A 2 -14.61 20.52 -73.52
CA LYS A 2 -15.79 21.35 -73.12
C LYS A 2 -15.84 21.85 -71.65
N LYS A 3 -15.91 23.15 -71.33
CA LYS A 3 -16.86 24.22 -71.73
C LYS A 3 -16.19 25.58 -71.36
N HIS A 4 -16.15 26.69 -72.10
CA HIS A 4 -17.14 27.46 -72.88
C HIS A 4 -18.38 27.92 -72.10
N CYS A 5 -18.36 29.16 -71.60
CA CYS A 5 -19.24 30.29 -71.96
C CYS A 5 -19.24 31.32 -70.81
N LEU A 6 -18.72 32.54 -70.98
CA LEU A 6 -19.18 33.70 -71.78
C LEU A 6 -20.31 34.50 -71.12
N GLN A 7 -19.97 35.71 -70.70
CA GLN A 7 -20.64 36.98 -71.04
C GLN A 7 -19.63 38.12 -70.70
N LYS A 8 -18.87 38.67 -71.66
CA LYS A 8 -19.15 39.84 -72.53
C LYS A 8 -19.71 41.03 -71.71
N VAL A 9 -19.13 42.24 -71.77
CA VAL A 9 -19.11 43.21 -72.89
C VAL A 9 -18.01 44.27 -72.61
N LEU A 10 -16.97 44.38 -73.46
CA LEU A 10 -16.66 45.51 -74.40
C LEU A 10 -16.45 46.90 -73.75
N TYR A 11 -15.44 47.75 -74.03
CA TYR A 11 -14.23 47.75 -74.89
C TYR A 11 -13.51 49.11 -74.62
N PHE A 12 -12.17 49.18 -74.66
CA PHE A 12 -11.30 50.20 -75.32
C PHE A 12 -9.90 50.39 -74.66
N ILE A 13 -8.88 49.88 -75.37
CA ILE A 13 -7.48 50.35 -75.59
C ILE A 13 -6.56 50.45 -74.34
N VAL A 14 -5.70 49.46 -74.01
CA VAL A 14 -4.48 48.89 -74.65
C VAL A 14 -3.23 49.79 -74.58
N GLY A 15 -2.25 49.36 -73.77
CA GLY A 15 -0.87 49.88 -73.75
C GLY A 15 -0.01 49.36 -72.60
N TYR A 16 0.52 48.14 -72.72
CA TYR A 16 1.45 47.49 -71.77
C TYR A 16 2.84 48.13 -71.76
N THR A 17 3.43 48.38 -70.58
CA THR A 17 4.89 48.51 -70.39
C THR A 17 5.35 47.85 -69.08
N ARG A 18 5.30 46.51 -69.05
CA ARG A 18 6.02 45.68 -68.06
C ARG A 18 7.44 45.42 -68.57
N ILE A 19 8.38 46.36 -68.35
CA ILE A 19 9.81 46.17 -68.03
C ILE A 19 10.31 47.54 -67.50
N ARG A 20 10.77 47.65 -66.25
CA ARG A 20 11.53 48.81 -65.77
C ARG A 20 12.98 48.37 -65.53
N ALA A 21 13.91 49.12 -66.11
CA ALA A 21 15.34 48.80 -66.18
C ALA A 21 16.02 48.79 -64.80
N GLY A 22 16.90 47.81 -64.58
CA GLY A 22 17.79 47.73 -63.42
C GLY A 22 19.07 48.52 -63.64
N VAL A 23 19.05 49.83 -63.37
CA VAL A 23 20.24 50.70 -63.26
C VAL A 23 19.96 51.80 -62.20
N LYS A 24 20.99 52.25 -61.48
CA LYS A 24 20.94 53.39 -60.54
C LYS A 24 20.35 54.64 -61.22
N THR A 25 19.20 55.11 -60.76
CA THR A 25 18.73 56.48 -61.05
C THR A 25 19.51 57.46 -60.16
N LYS A 26 20.37 58.26 -60.78
CA LYS A 26 21.08 59.38 -60.15
C LYS A 26 20.21 60.63 -60.20
N ILE A 27 20.10 61.31 -59.06
CA ILE A 27 19.79 62.74 -58.84
C ILE A 27 18.35 63.17 -59.19
N VAL A 28 17.66 63.72 -58.19
CA VAL A 28 16.36 64.39 -58.31
C VAL A 28 16.50 65.56 -59.28
N ALA A 29 15.66 65.59 -60.31
CA ALA A 29 15.74 66.52 -61.43
C ALA A 29 14.96 67.82 -61.20
N ASP A 30 15.23 68.53 -60.09
CA ASP A 30 14.61 69.84 -59.84
C ASP A 30 15.60 71.02 -59.77
N ASP A 31 16.91 70.76 -59.71
CA ASP A 31 17.93 71.81 -59.79
C ASP A 31 18.32 72.07 -61.25
N THR A 32 17.47 72.82 -61.95
CA THR A 32 17.85 73.41 -63.23
C THR A 32 18.78 74.60 -63.02
N VAL A 33 19.73 74.83 -63.95
CA VAL A 33 20.59 76.03 -63.96
C VAL A 33 19.75 77.32 -63.88
N HIS A 34 18.51 77.29 -64.38
CA HIS A 34 17.54 78.37 -64.24
C HIS A 34 17.21 78.73 -62.78
N ASN A 35 17.07 77.75 -61.88
CA ASN A 35 16.79 77.97 -60.45
C ASN A 35 18.00 78.56 -59.70
N CYS A 36 19.22 78.38 -60.21
CA CYS A 36 20.45 78.93 -59.60
C CYS A 36 20.74 80.38 -60.02
N VAL A 37 19.99 80.94 -60.98
CA VAL A 37 20.23 82.28 -61.56
C VAL A 37 19.21 83.32 -61.08
N HIS A 38 18.17 82.91 -60.34
CA HIS A 38 17.27 83.85 -59.68
C HIS A 38 17.90 84.41 -58.40
N HIS A 39 18.12 85.72 -58.45
CA HIS A 39 18.72 86.59 -57.44
C HIS A 39 18.09 86.45 -56.05
N LEU A 40 18.95 86.33 -55.03
CA LEU A 40 18.79 86.63 -53.59
C LEU A 40 17.40 86.45 -52.99
N SER A 41 17.30 85.64 -51.93
CA SER A 41 16.09 85.54 -51.12
C SER A 41 15.63 86.93 -50.65
N THR A 42 14.33 87.19 -50.59
CA THR A 42 13.76 88.46 -50.09
C THR A 42 14.34 88.84 -48.73
N ASP A 43 14.69 87.85 -47.91
CA ASP A 43 15.32 88.02 -46.60
C ASP A 43 16.76 88.55 -46.70
N GLU A 44 17.53 88.09 -47.69
CA GLU A 44 18.91 88.57 -47.94
C GLU A 44 18.93 90.00 -48.45
N ILE A 45 17.95 90.38 -49.28
CA ILE A 45 17.78 91.76 -49.75
C ILE A 45 17.47 92.68 -48.57
N VAL A 46 16.56 92.30 -47.67
CA VAL A 46 16.23 93.08 -46.47
C VAL A 46 17.46 93.27 -45.57
N GLN A 47 18.24 92.22 -45.34
CA GLN A 47 19.46 92.31 -44.53
C GLN A 47 20.54 93.20 -45.18
N SER A 48 20.67 93.17 -46.51
CA SER A 48 21.59 94.06 -47.22
C SER A 48 21.20 95.54 -47.08
N ILE A 49 19.89 95.84 -47.12
CA ILE A 49 19.35 97.20 -46.95
C ILE A 49 19.58 97.68 -45.51
N ILE A 50 19.34 96.85 -44.50
CA ILE A 50 19.58 97.19 -43.08
C ILE A 50 21.07 97.49 -42.85
N ASN A 51 21.97 96.69 -43.42
CA ASN A 51 23.41 96.88 -43.27
C ASN A 51 23.96 98.09 -44.05
N ALA A 52 23.28 98.51 -45.12
CA ALA A 52 23.66 99.69 -45.91
C ALA A 52 23.22 101.02 -45.27
N GLN A 53 22.33 101.01 -44.27
CA GLN A 53 21.96 102.24 -43.56
C GLN A 53 23.12 102.74 -42.68
N PRO A 54 23.50 104.04 -42.76
CA PRO A 54 24.54 104.58 -41.91
C PRO A 54 24.11 104.53 -40.44
N LYS A 55 24.82 103.74 -39.64
CA LYS A 55 24.61 103.68 -38.19
C LYS A 55 24.93 105.07 -37.60
N PRO A 56 24.06 105.66 -36.75
CA PRO A 56 24.33 106.97 -36.16
C PRO A 56 25.65 106.92 -35.38
N LYS A 57 26.56 107.86 -35.67
CA LYS A 57 27.80 108.00 -34.89
C LYS A 57 27.42 108.34 -33.44
N PRO A 58 27.87 107.58 -32.44
CA PRO A 58 27.61 107.94 -31.04
C PRO A 58 28.28 109.29 -30.73
N PRO A 59 27.68 110.13 -29.86
CA PRO A 59 28.26 111.41 -29.51
C PRO A 59 29.65 111.23 -28.90
N PHE A 60 30.62 112.00 -29.39
CA PHE A 60 32.00 112.01 -28.88
C PHE A 60 32.02 112.55 -27.45
N ARG A 61 32.08 111.65 -26.46
CA ARG A 61 32.30 112.02 -25.06
C ARG A 61 33.81 112.11 -24.82
N ILE A 62 34.26 113.27 -24.34
CA ILE A 62 35.63 113.45 -23.86
C ILE A 62 35.81 112.53 -22.64
N PRO A 63 36.84 111.67 -22.57
CA PRO A 63 37.06 110.83 -21.41
C PRO A 63 37.33 111.71 -20.17
N PRO A 64 36.67 111.44 -19.02
CA PRO A 64 36.88 112.22 -17.80
C PRO A 64 38.34 112.10 -17.35
N LYS A 65 38.90 113.22 -16.86
CA LYS A 65 40.33 113.39 -16.52
C LYS A 65 40.84 112.44 -15.42
N ASN A 66 39.94 111.73 -14.72
CA ASN A 66 40.20 110.59 -13.85
C ASN A 66 39.09 109.54 -14.06
N PRO A 67 39.37 108.36 -14.65
CA PRO A 67 38.40 107.27 -14.64
C PRO A 67 38.26 106.73 -13.20
N PRO A 68 37.04 106.40 -12.73
CA PRO A 68 36.88 105.69 -11.46
C PRO A 68 37.62 104.35 -11.56
N TYR A 69 38.36 103.99 -10.50
CA TYR A 69 39.08 102.73 -10.40
C TYR A 69 38.13 101.55 -10.65
N THR A 70 38.22 100.93 -11.82
CA THR A 70 37.58 99.64 -12.10
C THR A 70 38.51 98.54 -11.62
N PRO A 71 38.11 97.72 -10.63
CA PRO A 71 38.92 96.61 -10.18
C PRO A 71 39.26 95.68 -11.36
N LEU A 72 40.50 95.20 -11.41
CA LEU A 72 40.92 94.20 -12.39
C LEU A 72 40.00 92.97 -12.33
N PRO A 73 39.68 92.32 -13.47
CA PRO A 73 38.66 91.25 -13.57
C PRO A 73 38.88 90.00 -12.69
N ILE A 74 40.02 89.94 -12.00
CA ILE A 74 40.41 88.90 -11.05
C ILE A 74 39.70 89.04 -9.68
N TYR A 75 39.11 90.21 -9.40
CA TYR A 75 38.42 90.50 -8.12
C TYR A 75 36.89 90.49 -8.23
N LEU A 76 36.32 90.12 -9.38
CA LEU A 76 34.90 89.73 -9.43
C LEU A 76 34.80 88.32 -8.83
N GLY A 77 34.09 88.18 -7.71
CA GLY A 77 33.87 86.90 -7.02
C GLY A 77 33.18 85.83 -7.90
N PHE A 78 32.75 84.72 -7.28
CA PHE A 78 32.17 83.50 -7.90
C PHE A 78 31.09 83.68 -9.01
N ASN A 79 30.59 84.89 -9.24
CA ASN A 79 29.60 85.26 -10.25
C ASN A 79 30.21 85.80 -11.56
N SER A 80 31.35 85.27 -12.00
CA SER A 80 31.96 85.59 -13.31
C SER A 80 31.54 84.60 -14.40
N ASP A 81 31.90 84.87 -15.67
CA ASP A 81 31.63 83.99 -16.83
C ASP A 81 32.16 82.55 -16.66
N ILE A 82 33.07 82.32 -15.71
CA ILE A 82 33.57 81.00 -15.32
C ILE A 82 32.45 80.10 -14.78
N SER A 83 31.43 80.66 -14.11
CA SER A 83 30.30 79.86 -13.59
C SER A 83 29.52 79.17 -14.70
N LYS A 84 29.43 79.79 -15.89
CA LYS A 84 28.79 79.21 -17.09
C LYS A 84 29.59 78.04 -17.67
N VAL A 85 30.89 77.99 -17.41
CA VAL A 85 31.79 76.91 -17.87
C VAL A 85 31.77 75.74 -16.87
N LEU A 86 31.72 76.03 -15.57
CA LEU A 86 31.74 75.00 -14.52
C LEU A 86 30.40 74.29 -14.33
N VAL A 87 29.28 74.99 -14.54
CA VAL A 87 27.93 74.46 -14.34
C VAL A 87 27.22 74.39 -15.68
N GLN A 88 26.98 73.16 -16.16
CA GLN A 88 26.13 72.98 -17.34
C GLN A 88 24.72 73.54 -17.04
N PRO A 89 24.14 74.36 -17.93
CA PRO A 89 22.81 74.90 -17.71
C PRO A 89 21.80 73.75 -17.64
N LYS A 90 20.88 73.81 -16.67
CA LYS A 90 19.76 72.85 -16.58
C LYS A 90 18.95 72.94 -17.87
N LYS A 91 18.99 71.87 -18.69
CA LYS A 91 18.22 71.81 -19.93
C LYS A 91 16.73 71.82 -19.60
N THR A 92 15.94 72.58 -20.35
CA THR A 92 14.48 72.44 -20.34
C THR A 92 14.11 71.09 -20.94
N PHE A 93 12.93 70.54 -20.59
CA PHE A 93 12.48 69.25 -21.14
C PHE A 93 12.55 69.20 -22.67
N PHE A 94 12.11 70.28 -23.34
CA PHE A 94 12.18 70.39 -24.80
C PHE A 94 13.62 70.44 -25.33
N ALA A 95 14.52 71.16 -24.65
CA ALA A 95 15.93 71.20 -25.04
C ALA A 95 16.61 69.84 -24.85
N ALA A 96 16.30 69.13 -23.76
CA ALA A 96 16.79 67.77 -23.52
C ALA A 96 16.28 66.80 -24.59
N LEU A 97 14.98 66.81 -24.90
CA LEU A 97 14.38 65.97 -25.95
C LEU A 97 14.99 66.26 -27.33
N LYS A 98 15.20 67.54 -27.65
CA LYS A 98 15.84 67.93 -28.93
C LYS A 98 17.27 67.43 -29.02
N ASP A 99 18.02 67.49 -27.94
CA ASP A 99 19.39 66.97 -27.90
C ASP A 99 19.38 65.44 -28.00
N GLU A 100 18.50 64.75 -27.27
CA GLU A 100 18.31 63.31 -27.36
C GLU A 100 17.99 62.86 -28.79
N LEU A 101 17.08 63.54 -29.48
CA LEU A 101 16.77 63.29 -30.88
C LEU A 101 17.97 63.51 -31.81
N LYS A 102 18.86 64.47 -31.54
CA LYS A 102 20.09 64.64 -32.33
C LYS A 102 21.08 63.51 -32.09
N GLU A 103 21.18 63.04 -30.85
CA GLU A 103 22.10 61.97 -30.47
C GLU A 103 21.68 60.60 -31.05
N THR A 104 20.42 60.43 -31.47
CA THR A 104 19.95 59.21 -32.19
C THR A 104 20.74 58.91 -33.47
N ALA A 105 21.46 59.88 -34.05
CA ALA A 105 22.33 59.64 -35.19
C ALA A 105 23.56 58.77 -34.82
N TYR A 106 23.95 58.74 -33.54
CA TYR A 106 25.11 57.99 -33.09
C TYR A 106 24.78 56.51 -32.86
N LYS A 107 25.68 55.64 -33.31
CA LYS A 107 25.55 54.18 -33.11
C LYS A 107 25.56 53.78 -31.62
N SER A 108 26.31 54.51 -30.80
CA SER A 108 26.37 54.28 -29.35
C SER A 108 25.03 54.52 -28.67
N TYR A 109 24.22 55.45 -29.19
CA TYR A 109 22.90 55.76 -28.66
C TYR A 109 22.00 54.50 -28.66
N TRP A 110 21.97 53.76 -29.77
CA TRP A 110 21.12 52.56 -29.92
C TRP A 110 21.73 51.26 -29.38
N LEU A 111 23.06 51.19 -29.22
CA LEU A 111 23.74 49.96 -28.78
C LEU A 111 24.09 49.95 -27.30
N ASN A 112 24.31 51.11 -26.69
CA ASN A 112 24.86 51.22 -25.33
C ASN A 112 23.97 52.10 -24.46
N GLU A 113 22.66 51.89 -24.52
CA GLU A 113 21.73 52.59 -23.63
C GLU A 113 22.06 52.26 -22.16
N LEU A 114 22.08 53.28 -21.32
CA LEU A 114 22.39 53.12 -19.90
C LEU A 114 21.28 52.31 -19.21
N GLY A 115 21.62 51.09 -18.79
CA GLY A 115 20.72 50.21 -18.05
C GLY A 115 19.78 49.35 -18.90
N ALA A 116 19.92 49.38 -20.23
CA ALA A 116 19.16 48.54 -21.15
C ALA A 116 20.09 47.77 -22.11
N LEU A 117 19.62 46.61 -22.58
CA LEU A 117 20.29 45.89 -23.67
C LEU A 117 19.89 46.54 -25.01
N PRO A 118 20.75 46.46 -26.04
CA PRO A 118 20.39 46.90 -27.39
C PRO A 118 19.08 46.27 -27.84
N ASP A 119 18.20 47.07 -28.45
CA ASP A 119 16.92 46.58 -28.96
C ASP A 119 17.12 45.54 -30.08
N GLN A 120 16.62 44.33 -29.85
CA GLN A 120 16.71 43.20 -30.80
C GLN A 120 15.40 42.98 -31.57
N THR A 121 14.36 43.79 -31.35
CA THR A 121 13.02 43.60 -31.93
C THR A 121 13.01 43.62 -33.46
N ALA A 122 13.90 44.42 -34.08
CA ALA A 122 14.03 44.51 -35.54
C ALA A 122 14.36 43.18 -36.21
N ASN A 123 15.01 42.24 -35.50
CA ASN A 123 15.41 40.94 -36.02
C ASN A 123 14.41 39.82 -35.69
N LEU A 124 13.29 40.15 -35.06
CA LEU A 124 12.30 39.16 -34.67
C LEU A 124 11.39 38.78 -35.86
N PRO A 125 11.12 37.49 -36.10
CA PRO A 125 10.18 37.06 -37.14
C PRO A 125 8.81 37.72 -36.99
N VAL A 126 8.21 38.10 -38.13
CA VAL A 126 6.89 38.75 -38.20
C VAL A 126 5.85 37.92 -37.45
N GLY A 127 5.22 38.51 -36.42
CA GLY A 127 4.17 37.89 -35.61
C GLY A 127 4.63 37.23 -34.30
N MET A 128 5.93 37.22 -33.99
CA MET A 128 6.40 36.84 -32.66
C MET A 128 6.23 38.00 -31.67
N ASN A 129 5.76 37.69 -30.46
CA ASN A 129 5.66 38.64 -29.37
C ASN A 129 6.55 38.18 -28.22
N MET A 130 7.41 39.09 -27.74
CA MET A 130 8.40 38.86 -26.68
C MET A 130 7.78 38.30 -25.39
N TYR A 131 6.53 38.65 -25.09
CA TYR A 131 5.86 38.26 -23.83
C TYR A 131 5.09 36.94 -23.93
N THR A 132 4.74 36.49 -25.14
CA THR A 132 3.88 35.31 -25.34
C THR A 132 4.60 34.13 -25.95
N THR A 133 5.61 34.40 -26.78
CA THR A 133 6.32 33.36 -27.53
C THR A 133 7.50 32.86 -26.69
N VAL A 134 7.45 31.60 -26.27
CA VAL A 134 8.57 30.92 -25.63
C VAL A 134 9.47 30.26 -26.66
N PHE A 135 10.79 30.36 -26.47
CA PHE A 135 11.77 29.68 -27.33
C PHE A 135 12.14 28.31 -26.75
N GLY A 136 12.38 27.34 -27.63
CA GLY A 136 12.71 25.97 -27.27
C GLY A 136 11.84 24.96 -28.01
N LYS A 137 12.20 23.68 -27.94
CA LYS A 137 11.35 22.61 -28.47
C LYS A 137 10.24 22.34 -27.45
N PRO A 138 8.95 22.50 -27.79
CA PRO A 138 7.90 22.08 -26.89
C PRO A 138 8.05 20.57 -26.68
N SER A 139 7.93 20.13 -25.42
CA SER A 139 7.86 18.71 -25.12
C SER A 139 6.61 18.12 -25.79
N HIS A 140 6.79 17.27 -26.79
CA HIS A 140 5.70 16.56 -27.46
C HIS A 140 5.04 15.48 -26.58
N GLN A 141 5.35 15.43 -25.28
CA GLN A 141 4.84 14.43 -24.33
C GLN A 141 3.31 14.44 -24.19
N ALA A 142 2.64 15.54 -24.54
CA ALA A 142 1.18 15.64 -24.44
C ALA A 142 0.43 15.25 -25.73
N SER A 143 1.09 15.20 -26.89
CA SER A 143 0.38 15.23 -28.19
C SER A 143 0.33 13.89 -28.93
N TYR A 144 1.12 12.89 -28.54
CA TYR A 144 1.15 11.61 -29.24
C TYR A 144 1.01 10.44 -28.26
N MET A 145 -0.25 10.04 -28.07
CA MET A 145 -0.69 8.83 -27.38
C MET A 145 -0.56 8.89 -25.85
N HIS A 146 -1.71 8.98 -25.19
CA HIS A 146 -1.80 8.71 -23.76
C HIS A 146 -1.36 7.26 -23.50
N ALA A 147 -0.59 6.99 -22.43
CA ALA A 147 -0.17 5.63 -22.10
C ALA A 147 -1.38 4.67 -22.00
N GLY A 148 -2.52 5.18 -21.56
CA GLY A 148 -3.78 4.43 -21.56
C GLY A 148 -4.28 4.01 -22.94
N ASP A 149 -4.07 4.81 -23.99
CA ASP A 149 -4.44 4.44 -25.36
C ASP A 149 -3.53 3.34 -25.93
N LEU A 150 -2.28 3.27 -25.44
CA LEU A 150 -1.31 2.24 -25.80
C LEU A 150 -1.57 0.93 -25.04
N ILE A 151 -1.84 1.02 -23.74
CA ILE A 151 -2.12 -0.12 -22.86
C ILE A 151 -3.51 -0.71 -23.17
N ASN A 152 -4.51 0.16 -23.39
CA ASN A 152 -5.87 -0.22 -23.67
C ASN A 152 -6.33 0.41 -25.00
N PRO A 153 -6.18 -0.30 -26.13
CA PRO A 153 -6.57 0.25 -27.42
C PRO A 153 -8.07 0.57 -27.42
N LYS A 154 -8.45 1.69 -28.03
CA LYS A 154 -9.87 2.14 -28.12
C LYS A 154 -10.80 1.18 -28.86
N LYS A 155 -10.26 0.14 -29.51
CA LYS A 155 -11.05 -0.88 -30.20
C LYS A 155 -11.73 -1.78 -29.17
N CYS A 156 -13.05 -1.88 -29.24
CA CYS A 156 -13.80 -2.81 -28.40
C CYS A 156 -13.35 -4.27 -28.64
N PRO A 157 -13.24 -5.10 -27.58
CA PRO A 157 -12.82 -6.50 -27.70
C PRO A 157 -13.61 -7.29 -28.74
N HIS A 158 -14.92 -7.06 -28.83
CA HIS A 158 -15.80 -7.70 -29.82
C HIS A 158 -15.36 -7.46 -31.28
N ILE A 159 -14.90 -6.25 -31.59
CA ILE A 159 -14.45 -5.90 -32.95
C ILE A 159 -13.13 -6.62 -33.24
N VAL A 160 -12.22 -6.66 -32.26
CA VAL A 160 -10.93 -7.35 -32.36
C VAL A 160 -11.13 -8.85 -32.57
N GLU A 161 -12.03 -9.48 -31.82
CA GLU A 161 -12.35 -10.90 -31.99
C GLU A 161 -12.98 -11.19 -33.36
N LYS A 162 -13.87 -10.32 -33.84
CA LYS A 162 -14.47 -10.44 -35.18
C LYS A 162 -13.41 -10.32 -36.28
N GLU A 163 -12.45 -9.41 -36.13
CA GLU A 163 -11.30 -9.29 -37.05
C GLU A 163 -10.43 -10.55 -36.99
N ALA A 164 -10.11 -11.04 -35.79
CA ALA A 164 -9.30 -12.25 -35.59
C ALA A 164 -9.97 -13.51 -36.18
N MET A 165 -11.30 -13.64 -36.08
CA MET A 165 -12.03 -14.79 -36.62
C MET A 165 -11.96 -14.87 -38.15
N LYS A 166 -11.92 -13.73 -38.87
CA LYS A 166 -11.88 -13.72 -40.35
C LYS A 166 -10.65 -14.44 -40.93
N GLY A 167 -9.50 -14.34 -40.26
CA GLY A 167 -8.24 -14.97 -40.71
C GLY A 167 -7.91 -16.30 -40.01
N LYS A 168 -8.76 -16.74 -39.09
CA LYS A 168 -8.41 -17.80 -38.14
C LYS A 168 -8.17 -19.16 -38.80
N GLU A 169 -8.99 -19.54 -39.77
CA GLU A 169 -8.83 -20.83 -40.45
C GLU A 169 -7.48 -20.93 -41.20
N LEU A 170 -7.07 -19.84 -41.87
CA LEU A 170 -5.76 -19.76 -42.51
C LEU A 170 -4.62 -19.79 -41.49
N TYR A 171 -4.83 -19.16 -40.34
CA TYR A 171 -3.86 -19.14 -39.25
C TYR A 171 -3.69 -20.53 -38.60
N LYS A 172 -4.78 -21.31 -38.47
CA LYS A 172 -4.73 -22.71 -38.03
C LYS A 172 -3.90 -23.57 -38.99
N ILE A 173 -4.06 -23.40 -40.30
CA ILE A 173 -3.33 -24.19 -41.31
C ILE A 173 -1.83 -23.83 -41.30
N SER A 174 -1.50 -22.54 -41.25
CA SER A 174 -0.12 -22.06 -41.35
C SER A 174 0.68 -22.24 -40.05
N HIS A 175 0.09 -21.96 -38.90
CA HIS A 175 0.78 -21.90 -37.60
C HIS A 175 0.34 -22.97 -36.60
N LYS A 176 -0.60 -23.85 -36.98
CA LYS A 176 -1.19 -24.87 -36.07
C LYS A 176 -1.74 -24.27 -34.77
N ALA A 177 -2.26 -23.04 -34.85
CA ALA A 177 -2.77 -22.28 -33.73
C ALA A 177 -4.27 -22.53 -33.51
N TYR A 178 -4.59 -23.55 -32.71
CA TYR A 178 -5.95 -23.96 -32.38
C TYR A 178 -6.45 -23.31 -31.09
N LEU A 179 -7.77 -23.23 -30.91
CA LEU A 179 -8.33 -22.86 -29.61
C LEU A 179 -8.16 -23.97 -28.57
N PRO A 180 -8.14 -23.63 -27.27
CA PRO A 180 -8.30 -24.60 -26.21
C PRO A 180 -9.58 -25.43 -26.41
N GLY A 181 -9.45 -26.75 -26.46
CA GLY A 181 -10.58 -27.68 -26.66
C GLY A 181 -11.01 -27.88 -28.12
N GLU A 182 -10.34 -27.24 -29.08
CA GLU A 182 -10.60 -27.49 -30.51
C GLU A 182 -9.84 -28.73 -31.00
N GLN A 183 -10.56 -29.66 -31.64
CA GLN A 183 -9.95 -30.84 -32.24
C GLN A 183 -9.28 -30.50 -33.58
N VAL A 184 -8.08 -31.03 -33.79
CA VAL A 184 -7.35 -30.89 -35.07
C VAL A 184 -8.08 -31.67 -36.16
N LYS A 185 -8.48 -30.97 -37.22
CA LYS A 185 -9.06 -31.58 -38.43
C LYS A 185 -7.94 -31.83 -39.44
N HIS A 186 -7.60 -33.10 -39.65
CA HIS A 186 -6.52 -33.50 -40.55
C HIS A 186 -6.92 -33.54 -42.04
N ASP A 187 -8.21 -33.71 -42.35
CA ASP A 187 -8.73 -33.71 -43.72
C ASP A 187 -10.12 -33.02 -43.76
N PRO A 188 -10.29 -31.91 -44.51
CA PRO A 188 -11.60 -31.25 -44.69
C PRO A 188 -12.62 -32.11 -45.45
N MET A 189 -12.16 -33.09 -46.21
CA MET A 189 -12.98 -33.86 -47.15
C MET A 189 -13.58 -35.13 -46.51
N MET A 190 -13.01 -35.58 -45.40
CA MET A 190 -13.42 -36.81 -44.73
C MET A 190 -14.56 -36.56 -43.71
N LYS A 191 -15.79 -36.91 -44.09
CA LYS A 191 -16.97 -36.79 -43.23
C LYS A 191 -17.12 -38.02 -42.34
N PHE A 192 -16.57 -37.99 -41.13
CA PHE A 192 -16.86 -39.01 -40.11
C PHE A 192 -18.12 -38.66 -39.32
N PRO A 193 -19.07 -39.60 -39.15
CA PRO A 193 -20.17 -39.41 -38.22
C PRO A 193 -19.63 -39.35 -36.77
N PRO A 194 -20.01 -38.34 -35.95
CA PRO A 194 -19.50 -38.20 -34.58
C PRO A 194 -19.76 -39.38 -33.66
N ASN A 195 -20.82 -40.16 -33.96
CA ASN A 195 -21.27 -41.28 -33.14
C ASN A 195 -20.68 -42.63 -33.59
N LEU A 196 -19.68 -42.61 -34.47
CA LEU A 196 -19.06 -43.84 -34.95
C LEU A 196 -18.12 -44.40 -33.88
N ILE A 197 -18.39 -45.62 -33.44
CA ILE A 197 -17.50 -46.35 -32.53
C ILE A 197 -16.35 -46.92 -33.38
N PHE A 198 -15.12 -46.51 -33.07
CA PHE A 198 -13.92 -47.01 -33.75
C PHE A 198 -13.40 -48.27 -33.06
N GLY A 199 -12.90 -49.23 -33.83
CA GLY A 199 -12.32 -50.48 -33.33
C GLY A 199 -12.90 -51.73 -34.00
N LYS A 200 -12.21 -52.87 -33.88
CA LYS A 200 -12.75 -54.16 -34.33
C LYS A 200 -13.73 -54.68 -33.28
N THR A 201 -14.93 -55.08 -33.70
CA THR A 201 -15.87 -55.74 -32.81
C THR A 201 -15.28 -57.07 -32.33
N THR A 202 -15.30 -57.29 -31.02
CA THR A 202 -14.87 -58.57 -30.45
C THR A 202 -16.06 -59.52 -30.46
N LEU A 203 -15.84 -60.80 -30.79
CA LEU A 203 -16.88 -61.85 -30.74
C LEU A 203 -17.38 -62.13 -29.32
N ALA A 204 -16.65 -61.68 -28.30
CA ALA A 204 -17.04 -61.77 -26.91
C ALA A 204 -18.02 -60.64 -26.57
N SER A 205 -19.20 -61.02 -26.07
CA SER A 205 -20.14 -60.05 -25.48
C SER A 205 -19.61 -59.61 -24.12
N TYR A 206 -19.36 -58.31 -23.97
CA TYR A 206 -19.02 -57.73 -22.67
C TYR A 206 -20.15 -57.88 -21.63
N ASP A 207 -21.40 -58.08 -22.08
CA ASP A 207 -22.57 -58.28 -21.20
C ASP A 207 -22.53 -59.65 -20.47
N GLY A 208 -21.57 -60.52 -20.77
CA GLY A 208 -21.41 -61.81 -20.09
C GLY A 208 -22.57 -62.78 -20.33
N LYS A 209 -23.41 -62.56 -21.35
CA LYS A 209 -24.61 -63.37 -21.63
C LYS A 209 -24.28 -64.87 -21.80
N GLY A 210 -23.12 -65.21 -22.36
CA GLY A 210 -22.65 -66.59 -22.49
C GLY A 210 -22.01 -67.18 -21.22
N VAL A 211 -21.72 -66.36 -20.21
CA VAL A 211 -21.10 -66.78 -18.96
C VAL A 211 -22.08 -67.56 -18.10
N ASN A 212 -23.37 -67.20 -18.08
CA ASN A 212 -24.39 -67.95 -17.33
C ASN A 212 -24.44 -69.43 -17.74
N THR A 213 -24.38 -69.69 -19.05
CA THR A 213 -24.33 -71.05 -19.60
C THR A 213 -23.05 -71.78 -19.18
N LEU A 214 -21.91 -71.09 -19.14
CA LEU A 214 -20.64 -71.66 -18.69
C LEU A 214 -20.60 -71.92 -17.17
N MET A 215 -21.32 -71.11 -16.38
CA MET A 215 -21.33 -71.18 -14.91
C MET A 215 -22.25 -72.28 -14.38
N ASN A 216 -23.27 -72.70 -15.13
CA ASN A 216 -24.12 -73.84 -14.80
C ASN A 216 -23.52 -75.15 -15.32
N TRP A 217 -22.30 -75.48 -14.87
CA TRP A 217 -21.55 -76.65 -15.33
C TRP A 217 -22.04 -78.00 -14.76
N ILE A 218 -22.84 -77.97 -13.69
CA ILE A 218 -23.41 -79.17 -13.05
C ILE A 218 -24.88 -79.24 -13.42
N ASP A 219 -25.27 -80.31 -14.10
CA ASP A 219 -26.68 -80.62 -14.32
C ASP A 219 -27.31 -81.05 -12.99
N GLN A 220 -28.20 -80.23 -12.45
CA GLN A 220 -28.87 -80.49 -11.16
C GLN A 220 -29.87 -81.65 -11.25
N ASN A 221 -30.15 -82.16 -12.46
CA ASN A 221 -31.18 -83.17 -12.70
C ASN A 221 -30.68 -84.62 -12.51
N GLU A 222 -29.38 -84.88 -12.48
CA GLU A 222 -28.83 -86.23 -12.31
C GLU A 222 -28.37 -86.48 -10.87
N VAL A 223 -29.20 -87.16 -10.08
CA VAL A 223 -28.79 -87.66 -8.76
C VAL A 223 -27.88 -88.89 -8.95
N SER A 224 -26.57 -88.72 -8.74
CA SER A 224 -25.62 -89.84 -8.84
C SER A 224 -25.81 -90.81 -7.66
N THR A 225 -26.22 -92.06 -7.93
CA THR A 225 -26.32 -93.11 -6.90
C THR A 225 -24.93 -93.68 -6.57
N THR A 226 -24.60 -93.89 -5.29
CA THR A 226 -23.28 -94.42 -4.86
C THR A 226 -23.41 -95.51 -3.79
N SER A 227 -22.31 -96.23 -3.53
CA SER A 227 -22.30 -97.34 -2.55
C SER A 227 -22.27 -96.84 -1.10
N GLN A 228 -22.93 -97.58 -0.20
CA GLN A 228 -23.08 -97.21 1.21
C GLN A 228 -21.73 -97.09 1.94
N SER A 229 -20.78 -97.99 1.66
CA SER A 229 -19.43 -97.94 2.23
C SER A 229 -18.67 -96.69 1.80
N LEU A 230 -18.78 -96.30 0.52
CA LEU A 230 -18.18 -95.07 0.01
C LEU A 230 -18.85 -93.84 0.61
N ALA A 231 -20.17 -93.84 0.79
CA ALA A 231 -20.90 -92.76 1.47
C ALA A 231 -20.47 -92.60 2.94
N PHE A 232 -20.35 -93.71 3.71
CA PHE A 232 -19.87 -93.66 5.10
C PHE A 232 -18.40 -93.26 5.23
N PHE A 233 -17.56 -93.67 4.27
CA PHE A 233 -16.18 -93.19 4.19
C PHE A 233 -16.16 -91.68 3.92
N ARG A 234 -16.94 -91.22 2.95
CA ARG A 234 -17.05 -89.81 2.62
C ARG A 234 -17.57 -88.98 3.80
N TYR A 235 -18.60 -89.46 4.51
CA TYR A 235 -19.16 -88.78 5.70
C TYR A 235 -18.15 -88.61 6.84
N ARG A 236 -17.27 -89.60 7.06
CA ARG A 236 -16.26 -89.54 8.14
C ARG A 236 -15.03 -88.71 7.79
N HIS A 237 -14.67 -88.67 6.50
CA HIS A 237 -13.40 -88.10 6.06
C HIS A 237 -13.54 -86.78 5.27
N HIS A 238 -14.68 -86.51 4.64
CA HIS A 238 -14.97 -85.21 4.05
C HIS A 238 -15.60 -84.27 5.08
N HIS A 239 -15.23 -82.99 4.95
CA HIS A 239 -15.69 -81.93 5.83
C HIS A 239 -16.93 -81.30 5.20
N GLU A 240 -18.05 -81.26 5.92
CA GLU A 240 -19.26 -80.54 5.48
C GLU A 240 -19.14 -79.06 5.85
N LEU A 241 -19.48 -78.17 4.91
CA LEU A 241 -19.49 -76.73 5.18
C LEU A 241 -20.46 -76.41 6.33
N GLY A 242 -19.98 -75.66 7.32
CA GLY A 242 -20.77 -75.25 8.49
C GLY A 242 -20.91 -76.32 9.59
N LYS A 243 -20.37 -77.53 9.42
CA LYS A 243 -20.33 -78.55 10.47
C LYS A 243 -18.90 -78.95 10.79
N PRO A 244 -18.53 -79.09 12.08
CA PRO A 244 -17.21 -79.60 12.45
C PRO A 244 -17.09 -81.08 12.04
N LEU A 245 -15.88 -81.51 11.68
CA LEU A 245 -15.63 -82.89 11.28
C LEU A 245 -15.91 -83.84 12.44
N LYS A 246 -16.94 -84.69 12.29
CA LYS A 246 -17.33 -85.67 13.31
C LYS A 246 -16.60 -87.00 13.08
N ARG A 247 -15.33 -87.07 13.50
CA ARG A 247 -14.55 -88.32 13.45
C ARG A 247 -15.07 -89.38 14.43
N ILE A 248 -15.60 -88.92 15.56
CA ILE A 248 -16.10 -89.76 16.65
C ILE A 248 -17.57 -89.38 16.87
N GLY A 249 -18.44 -90.38 17.06
CA GLY A 249 -19.83 -90.14 17.45
C GLY A 249 -19.91 -89.53 18.86
N ILE A 250 -20.86 -88.62 19.09
CA ILE A 250 -21.10 -88.06 20.43
C ILE A 250 -21.54 -89.22 21.34
N PRO A 251 -20.81 -89.53 22.42
CA PRO A 251 -21.23 -90.57 23.35
C PRO A 251 -22.60 -90.22 23.94
N LYS A 252 -23.51 -91.19 24.08
CA LYS A 252 -24.89 -90.98 24.59
C LYS A 252 -25.00 -90.38 26.01
N LYS A 253 -23.88 -90.17 26.70
CA LYS A 253 -23.82 -89.68 28.09
C LYS A 253 -23.92 -88.15 28.24
N PHE A 254 -23.75 -87.38 27.17
CA PHE A 254 -23.85 -85.91 27.22
C PHE A 254 -25.19 -85.44 26.67
N ASP A 255 -25.88 -84.58 27.42
CA ASP A 255 -27.12 -83.93 26.98
C ASP A 255 -26.82 -82.59 26.30
N LYS A 256 -27.74 -82.10 25.46
CA LYS A 256 -27.58 -80.89 24.64
C LYS A 256 -27.29 -79.61 25.45
N CYS A 257 -27.66 -79.58 26.73
CA CYS A 257 -27.48 -78.42 27.60
C CYS A 257 -26.10 -78.37 28.30
N PHE A 258 -25.25 -79.38 28.09
CA PHE A 258 -23.92 -79.41 28.71
C PHE A 258 -22.96 -78.45 28.00
N THR A 259 -22.43 -77.45 28.73
CA THR A 259 -21.45 -76.50 28.18
C THR A 259 -20.02 -76.98 28.47
N PHE A 260 -19.23 -77.12 27.41
CA PHE A 260 -17.82 -77.51 27.51
C PHE A 260 -16.94 -76.28 27.75
N GLY A 261 -16.05 -76.34 28.74
CA GLY A 261 -15.09 -75.27 29.05
C GLY A 261 -14.80 -75.14 30.54
N LYS A 262 -13.74 -74.41 30.89
CA LYS A 262 -13.42 -74.03 32.28
C LYS A 262 -13.81 -72.56 32.48
N VAL A 263 -14.62 -72.27 33.49
CA VAL A 263 -15.20 -70.92 33.72
C VAL A 263 -14.17 -69.99 34.39
N GLU A 264 -13.91 -68.83 33.77
CA GLU A 264 -13.13 -67.72 34.38
C GLU A 264 -14.05 -66.61 34.89
N ARG A 265 -13.82 -66.15 36.13
CA ARG A 265 -14.50 -64.98 36.73
C ARG A 265 -13.63 -63.73 36.52
N LYS A 266 -14.22 -62.62 36.07
CA LYS A 266 -13.56 -61.29 36.01
C LYS A 266 -14.17 -60.36 37.05
N GLU A 267 -13.33 -59.72 37.87
CA GLU A 267 -13.70 -58.62 38.77
C GLU A 267 -13.91 -57.32 37.97
N LYS A 268 -14.84 -56.48 38.41
CA LYS A 268 -15.26 -55.23 37.75
C LYS A 268 -14.49 -54.04 38.34
N ASP A 269 -13.58 -53.42 37.58
CA ASP A 269 -13.13 -52.04 37.84
C ASP A 269 -12.80 -51.35 36.50
N PHE A 270 -13.70 -50.49 36.03
CA PHE A 270 -13.46 -49.50 34.96
C PHE A 270 -13.75 -48.13 35.59
N GLU A 271 -12.73 -47.50 36.19
CA GLU A 271 -12.82 -46.13 36.70
C GLU A 271 -12.67 -45.10 35.57
N GLU A 272 -13.35 -43.97 35.77
CA GLU A 272 -13.73 -42.94 34.80
C GLU A 272 -12.55 -42.21 34.12
N ASN A 273 -12.75 -41.83 32.85
CA ASN A 273 -11.80 -41.03 32.08
C ASN A 273 -11.50 -39.67 32.78
N PRO A 274 -10.23 -39.23 32.89
CA PRO A 274 -9.90 -37.96 33.52
C PRO A 274 -10.44 -36.76 32.73
N SER A 275 -11.16 -35.88 33.42
CA SER A 275 -11.81 -34.67 32.91
C SER A 275 -10.82 -33.57 32.50
N LEU A 276 -11.27 -32.63 31.65
CA LEU A 276 -10.56 -31.42 31.22
C LEU A 276 -9.95 -30.63 32.39
N GLU A 277 -10.62 -30.66 33.54
CA GLU A 277 -10.18 -30.02 34.79
C GLU A 277 -8.82 -30.54 35.27
N LEU A 278 -8.53 -31.83 35.11
CA LEU A 278 -7.22 -32.39 35.49
C LEU A 278 -6.11 -31.81 34.62
N ALA A 279 -6.38 -31.56 33.33
CA ALA A 279 -5.40 -30.97 32.42
C ALA A 279 -5.05 -29.54 32.84
N GLU A 280 -6.06 -28.73 33.18
CA GLU A 280 -5.87 -27.37 33.67
C GLU A 280 -5.10 -27.33 35.00
N GLN A 281 -5.40 -28.26 35.91
CA GLN A 281 -4.70 -28.38 37.18
C GLN A 281 -3.23 -28.79 36.97
N VAL A 282 -2.95 -29.74 36.07
CA VAL A 282 -1.56 -30.18 35.76
C VAL A 282 -0.77 -29.04 35.09
N ALA A 283 -1.40 -28.30 34.17
CA ALA A 283 -0.81 -27.12 33.55
C ALA A 283 -0.47 -26.04 34.60
N PHE A 284 -1.33 -25.86 35.61
CA PHE A 284 -1.07 -24.95 36.72
C PHE A 284 0.19 -25.34 37.50
N VAL A 285 0.35 -26.62 37.87
CA VAL A 285 1.56 -27.11 38.56
C VAL A 285 2.82 -26.93 37.69
N TYR A 286 2.71 -27.19 36.38
CA TYR A 286 3.84 -27.03 35.46
C TYR A 286 4.29 -25.56 35.33
N ASN A 287 3.34 -24.63 35.20
CA ASN A 287 3.65 -23.20 35.17
C ASN A 287 4.32 -22.72 36.47
N MET A 288 3.91 -23.29 37.61
CA MET A 288 4.57 -23.03 38.89
C MET A 288 6.04 -23.49 38.87
N LYS A 289 6.32 -24.71 38.40
CA LYS A 289 7.72 -25.20 38.24
C LYS A 289 8.54 -24.25 37.37
N ILE A 290 8.00 -23.79 36.24
CA ILE A 290 8.68 -22.83 35.36
C ILE A 290 9.00 -21.51 36.09
N ASN A 291 8.04 -20.97 36.84
CA ASN A 291 8.23 -19.72 37.58
C ASN A 291 9.31 -19.85 38.67
N LEU A 292 9.38 -20.99 39.36
CA LEU A 292 10.41 -21.25 40.36
C LEU A 292 11.79 -21.46 39.76
N ARG A 293 11.85 -22.08 38.58
CA ARG A 293 13.08 -22.19 37.79
C ARG A 293 13.61 -20.81 37.40
N LYS A 294 12.74 -19.92 36.89
CA LYS A 294 13.12 -18.53 36.52
C LYS A 294 13.62 -17.72 37.71
N LYS A 295 13.03 -17.91 38.89
CA LYS A 295 13.41 -17.21 40.13
C LYS A 295 14.62 -17.82 40.84
N HIS A 296 15.16 -18.95 40.36
CA HIS A 296 16.21 -19.71 41.05
C HIS A 296 15.90 -19.98 42.53
N PHE A 297 14.67 -20.40 42.82
CA PHE A 297 14.23 -20.62 44.19
C PHE A 297 15.02 -21.76 44.86
N ASN A 298 15.61 -21.48 46.02
CA ASN A 298 16.34 -22.48 46.81
C ASN A 298 15.37 -23.17 47.79
N PHE A 299 15.19 -24.49 47.64
CA PHE A 299 14.27 -25.29 48.47
C PHE A 299 14.89 -25.71 49.81
N LEU A 300 16.22 -25.60 50.00
CA LEU A 300 16.88 -26.02 51.23
C LEU A 300 16.40 -25.26 52.49
N PRO A 301 16.27 -23.92 52.49
CA PRO A 301 15.77 -23.19 53.65
C PRO A 301 14.31 -23.54 53.98
N LEU A 302 13.49 -23.75 52.96
CA LEU A 302 12.08 -24.13 53.13
C LEU A 302 11.97 -25.51 53.78
N LEU A 303 12.70 -26.50 53.28
CA LEU A 303 12.72 -27.86 53.84
C LEU A 303 13.29 -27.89 55.27
N THR A 304 14.29 -27.06 55.57
CA THR A 304 14.88 -26.98 56.92
C THR A 304 13.84 -26.46 57.91
N ASN A 305 13.14 -25.37 57.60
CA ASN A 305 12.10 -24.83 58.46
C ASN A 305 10.89 -25.77 58.60
N LEU A 306 10.54 -26.52 57.55
CA LEU A 306 9.47 -27.52 57.63
C LEU A 306 9.86 -28.69 58.55
N ARG A 307 11.13 -29.11 58.54
CA ARG A 307 11.64 -30.17 59.42
C ARG A 307 11.76 -29.72 60.88
N GLU A 308 12.10 -28.46 61.13
CA GLU A 308 12.15 -27.92 62.51
C GLU A 308 10.78 -27.90 63.19
N LEU A 309 9.71 -27.75 62.42
CA LEU A 309 8.34 -27.73 62.92
C LEU A 309 7.74 -29.13 63.09
N ASP A 310 8.30 -30.13 62.42
CA ASP A 310 7.94 -31.54 62.58
C ASP A 310 8.73 -32.15 63.75
N VAL A 311 8.29 -31.85 64.98
CA VAL A 311 8.90 -32.36 66.22
C VAL A 311 8.87 -33.89 66.29
N GLU A 312 7.88 -34.51 65.65
CA GLU A 312 7.66 -35.96 65.65
C GLU A 312 8.44 -36.69 64.52
N GLY A 313 8.98 -35.94 63.56
CA GLY A 313 9.74 -36.47 62.42
C GLY A 313 8.90 -37.39 61.51
N THR A 314 7.60 -37.16 61.44
CA THR A 314 6.64 -38.02 60.73
C THR A 314 6.54 -37.69 59.23
N GLY A 315 7.11 -36.57 58.79
CA GLY A 315 7.01 -36.07 57.43
C GLY A 315 5.65 -35.40 57.12
N ILE A 316 4.82 -35.17 58.15
CA ILE A 316 3.43 -34.70 58.02
C ILE A 316 3.28 -33.39 58.79
N LEU A 317 2.72 -32.38 58.13
CA LEU A 317 2.40 -31.10 58.78
C LEU A 317 0.91 -30.75 58.58
N GLU A 318 0.33 -30.02 59.53
CA GLU A 318 -1.05 -29.53 59.40
C GLU A 318 -1.20 -28.58 58.19
N GLN A 319 -2.29 -28.75 57.42
CA GLN A 319 -2.52 -27.98 56.18
C GLN A 319 -2.61 -26.46 56.40
N GLY A 320 -3.03 -25.98 57.57
CA GLY A 320 -3.01 -24.54 57.86
C GLY A 320 -1.57 -24.04 57.97
N GLN A 321 -0.82 -24.64 58.90
CA GLN A 321 0.56 -24.29 59.22
C GLN A 321 1.47 -24.39 57.99
N PHE A 322 1.36 -25.47 57.22
CA PHE A 322 2.15 -25.68 56.02
C PHE A 322 2.00 -24.54 55.00
N PHE A 323 0.77 -24.14 54.71
CA PHE A 323 0.53 -23.10 53.70
C PHE A 323 0.90 -21.70 54.18
N ASP A 324 0.81 -21.42 55.49
CA ASP A 324 1.24 -20.15 56.07
C ASP A 324 2.77 -19.97 55.96
N ILE A 325 3.53 -21.05 56.21
CA ILE A 325 4.98 -21.06 56.02
C ILE A 325 5.31 -20.88 54.54
N VAL A 326 4.67 -21.66 53.66
CA VAL A 326 4.98 -21.56 52.24
C VAL A 326 4.64 -20.16 51.68
N LYS A 327 3.61 -19.51 52.22
CA LYS A 327 3.29 -18.10 51.94
C LYS A 327 4.38 -17.13 52.43
N SER A 328 5.02 -17.38 53.57
CA SER A 328 6.13 -16.53 54.05
C SER A 328 7.35 -16.60 53.13
N TYR A 329 7.54 -17.71 52.41
CA TYR A 329 8.58 -17.85 51.37
C TYR A 329 8.15 -17.29 49.99
N GLY A 330 7.01 -16.61 49.89
CA GLY A 330 6.53 -15.95 48.67
C GLY A 330 5.87 -16.89 47.66
N LEU A 331 5.49 -18.10 48.08
CA LEU A 331 4.76 -19.07 47.27
C LEU A 331 3.27 -18.99 47.61
N GLN A 332 2.48 -18.41 46.70
CA GLN A 332 1.03 -18.34 46.84
C GLN A 332 0.38 -19.44 45.99
N PHE A 333 -0.53 -20.20 46.60
CA PHE A 333 -1.26 -21.28 45.92
C PHE A 333 -2.75 -20.99 45.88
N TYR A 334 -3.36 -21.23 44.73
CA TYR A 334 -4.81 -21.34 44.62
C TYR A 334 -5.25 -22.71 45.10
N ARG A 335 -5.87 -22.76 46.29
CA ARG A 335 -6.34 -24.02 46.91
C ARG A 335 -7.22 -24.84 45.96
N GLU A 336 -8.08 -24.16 45.21
CA GLU A 336 -9.01 -24.75 44.23
C GLU A 336 -8.31 -25.61 43.16
N LYS A 337 -7.10 -25.21 42.72
CA LYS A 337 -6.38 -25.90 41.65
C LYS A 337 -5.38 -26.93 42.17
N ILE A 338 -4.82 -26.73 43.35
CA ILE A 338 -3.77 -27.60 43.90
C ILE A 338 -4.34 -28.77 44.72
N ASP A 339 -5.45 -28.55 45.42
CA ASP A 339 -6.02 -29.56 46.33
C ASP A 339 -6.50 -30.83 45.60
N PRO A 340 -7.15 -30.76 44.42
CA PRO A 340 -7.57 -31.96 43.69
C PRO A 340 -6.38 -32.83 43.25
N ILE A 341 -5.29 -32.21 42.81
CA ILE A 341 -4.04 -32.92 42.45
C ILE A 341 -3.42 -33.57 43.69
N CYS A 342 -3.34 -32.85 44.80
CA CYS A 342 -2.75 -33.37 46.04
C CYS A 342 -3.55 -34.55 46.60
N LYS A 343 -4.88 -34.54 46.48
CA LYS A 343 -5.73 -35.69 46.81
C LYS A 343 -5.46 -36.88 45.89
N LYS A 344 -5.40 -36.65 44.57
CA LYS A 344 -5.14 -37.70 43.58
C LYS A 344 -3.76 -38.36 43.76
N LEU A 345 -2.76 -37.59 44.14
CA LEU A 345 -1.39 -38.06 44.39
C LEU A 345 -1.15 -38.59 45.81
N LYS A 346 -2.18 -38.64 46.67
CA LYS A 346 -2.07 -39.05 48.08
C LYS A 346 -0.97 -38.28 48.84
N ILE A 347 -0.89 -36.97 48.58
CA ILE A 347 -0.01 -36.02 49.31
C ILE A 347 -0.70 -35.57 50.60
N TYR A 348 -2.03 -35.56 50.62
CA TYR A 348 -2.78 -35.41 51.86
C TYR A 348 -2.96 -36.78 52.53
N THR A 349 -2.94 -36.79 53.86
CA THR A 349 -3.33 -37.96 54.67
C THR A 349 -4.79 -38.34 54.40
N ASP A 350 -5.18 -39.59 54.63
CA ASP A 350 -6.56 -40.07 54.41
C ASP A 350 -7.61 -39.25 55.19
N ASP A 351 -7.21 -38.63 56.32
CA ASP A 351 -8.05 -37.71 57.11
C ASP A 351 -8.15 -36.28 56.53
N GLY A 352 -7.39 -35.97 55.47
CA GLY A 352 -7.38 -34.68 54.76
C GLY A 352 -6.76 -33.50 55.53
N LYS A 353 -6.28 -33.70 56.77
CA LYS A 353 -5.77 -32.64 57.66
C LYS A 353 -4.25 -32.44 57.62
N GLY A 354 -3.52 -33.49 57.26
CA GLY A 354 -2.05 -33.50 57.18
C GLY A 354 -1.53 -33.48 55.74
N VAL A 355 -0.39 -32.83 55.52
CA VAL A 355 0.31 -32.73 54.23
C VAL A 355 1.67 -33.40 54.34
N TYR A 356 1.97 -34.34 53.45
CA TYR A 356 3.32 -34.87 53.30
C TYR A 356 4.22 -33.82 52.63
N TYR A 357 4.95 -33.05 53.44
CA TYR A 357 5.69 -31.89 52.94
C TYR A 357 6.82 -32.28 51.98
N ASP A 358 7.48 -33.42 52.19
CA ASP A 358 8.54 -33.90 51.28
C ASP A 358 7.98 -34.23 49.88
N LYS A 359 6.83 -34.90 49.82
CA LYS A 359 6.14 -35.23 48.56
C LYS A 359 5.59 -33.97 47.87
N PHE A 360 5.12 -33.01 48.64
CA PHE A 360 4.66 -31.72 48.11
C PHE A 360 5.84 -30.91 47.54
N CYS A 361 6.96 -30.85 48.24
CA CYS A 361 8.17 -30.20 47.75
C CYS A 361 8.70 -30.88 46.48
N ALA A 362 8.70 -32.21 46.41
CA ALA A 362 9.01 -32.97 45.20
C ALA A 362 8.08 -32.62 44.02
N LEU A 363 6.78 -32.49 44.27
CA LEU A 363 5.79 -32.08 43.24
C LEU A 363 6.09 -30.68 42.68
N ILE A 364 6.65 -29.77 43.47
CA ILE A 364 6.91 -28.37 43.08
C ILE A 364 8.35 -28.15 42.60
N ASN A 365 9.28 -29.05 42.92
CA ASN A 365 10.68 -28.95 42.54
C ASN A 365 10.82 -28.98 41.00
N PRO A 366 11.40 -27.94 40.36
CA PRO A 366 11.58 -27.89 38.92
C PRO A 366 12.65 -28.84 38.38
N ALA A 367 13.47 -29.44 39.26
CA ALA A 367 14.46 -30.45 38.91
C ALA A 367 13.87 -31.88 38.85
N GLU A 368 12.72 -32.10 39.48
CA GLU A 368 12.04 -33.40 39.48
C GLU A 368 10.94 -33.43 38.42
N ASP A 369 10.74 -34.61 37.80
CA ASP A 369 9.69 -34.82 36.81
C ASP A 369 8.31 -34.86 37.47
N LEU A 370 7.26 -34.61 36.69
CA LEU A 370 5.88 -34.73 37.16
C LEU A 370 5.50 -36.22 37.29
N PRO A 371 4.79 -36.64 38.36
CA PRO A 371 4.24 -37.98 38.46
C PRO A 371 3.33 -38.32 37.26
N ASN A 372 3.29 -39.59 36.86
CA ASN A 372 2.46 -40.02 35.73
C ASN A 372 0.97 -39.94 36.10
N PHE A 373 0.28 -38.92 35.62
CA PHE A 373 -1.16 -38.70 35.83
C PHE A 373 -2.07 -39.54 34.92
N GLY A 374 -1.50 -40.43 34.10
CA GLY A 374 -2.19 -41.17 33.05
C GLY A 374 -2.24 -40.40 31.71
N LYS A 375 -2.69 -41.07 30.64
CA LYS A 375 -2.89 -40.41 29.34
C LYS A 375 -4.08 -39.46 29.42
N VAL A 376 -3.81 -38.16 29.52
CA VAL A 376 -4.82 -37.13 29.33
C VAL A 376 -5.07 -37.02 27.83
N ILE A 377 -6.17 -37.61 27.37
CA ILE A 377 -6.62 -37.46 26.00
C ILE A 377 -7.35 -36.10 25.96
N PRO A 378 -6.81 -35.04 25.34
CA PRO A 378 -7.60 -33.84 25.12
C PRO A 378 -8.84 -34.26 24.33
N LYS A 379 -10.04 -33.82 24.73
CA LYS A 379 -11.25 -34.01 23.92
C LYS A 379 -11.08 -33.27 22.59
N SER A 380 -10.36 -33.87 21.65
CA SER A 380 -10.38 -33.44 20.26
C SER A 380 -11.72 -33.89 19.67
N ARG A 381 -12.37 -32.94 19.02
CA ARG A 381 -13.53 -33.02 18.12
C ARG A 381 -13.89 -34.44 17.69
N GLU A 382 -15.17 -34.78 17.85
CA GLU A 382 -15.90 -35.90 17.23
C GLU A 382 -15.01 -36.90 16.48
N THR A 383 -14.77 -38.04 17.10
CA THR A 383 -14.02 -39.17 16.54
C THR A 383 -14.73 -39.71 15.31
N THR A 384 -14.53 -39.07 14.17
CA THR A 384 -14.66 -39.73 12.87
C THR A 384 -13.38 -40.51 12.69
N TYR A 385 -13.49 -41.82 12.49
CA TYR A 385 -12.36 -42.72 12.23
C TYR A 385 -11.54 -42.21 11.03
N SER A 386 -10.51 -41.42 11.30
CA SER A 386 -9.58 -40.93 10.29
C SER A 386 -8.42 -41.92 10.21
N SER A 387 -8.18 -42.49 9.03
CA SER A 387 -7.00 -43.31 8.77
C SER A 387 -5.72 -42.51 9.05
N GLU A 388 -4.61 -43.19 9.35
CA GLU A 388 -3.29 -42.58 9.57
C GLU A 388 -2.89 -41.60 8.45
N TYR A 389 -3.37 -41.87 7.23
CA TYR A 389 -3.26 -41.01 6.06
C TYR A 389 -3.94 -39.64 6.22
N MET A 390 -5.14 -39.57 6.80
CA MET A 390 -5.84 -38.30 7.06
C MET A 390 -5.16 -37.45 8.14
N SER A 391 -4.53 -38.07 9.13
CA SER A 391 -3.73 -37.35 10.13
C SER A 391 -2.48 -36.72 9.50
N MET A 392 -1.85 -37.40 8.53
CA MET A 392 -0.70 -36.88 7.79
C MET A 392 -1.08 -35.77 6.80
N CYS A 393 -2.33 -35.75 6.34
CA CYS A 393 -2.86 -34.73 5.44
C CYS A 393 -3.62 -33.60 6.14
N SER A 394 -3.66 -33.59 7.48
CA SER A 394 -4.36 -32.55 8.25
C SER A 394 -3.72 -31.17 8.06
N ASP A 395 -2.39 -31.11 7.89
CA ASP A 395 -1.63 -29.87 7.63
C ASP A 395 -2.00 -29.21 6.28
N LEU A 396 -2.47 -30.01 5.31
CA LEU A 396 -2.94 -29.54 4.01
C LEU A 396 -4.38 -29.02 4.05
N GLN A 397 -5.16 -29.46 5.04
CA GLN A 397 -6.58 -29.11 5.20
C GLN A 397 -6.80 -27.92 6.14
N SER A 398 -5.84 -27.59 7.01
CA SER A 398 -5.90 -26.39 7.85
C SER A 398 -5.50 -25.13 7.08
N LYS A 399 -6.34 -24.71 6.13
CA LYS A 399 -6.48 -23.27 5.83
C LYS A 399 -7.34 -22.63 6.92
N ASP A 400 -6.91 -22.73 8.16
CA ASP A 400 -7.48 -21.89 9.21
C ASP A 400 -6.91 -20.48 8.97
N GLU A 401 -7.76 -19.54 8.52
CA GLU A 401 -7.44 -18.11 8.38
C GLU A 401 -6.93 -17.45 9.69
N LYS A 402 -6.85 -18.21 10.79
CA LYS A 402 -6.50 -17.76 12.14
C LYS A 402 -5.19 -18.31 12.70
N GLN A 403 -4.46 -19.17 11.98
CA GLN A 403 -3.14 -19.56 12.47
C GLN A 403 -2.09 -18.53 12.03
N PRO A 404 -1.44 -17.80 12.97
CA PRO A 404 -0.37 -16.89 12.59
C PRO A 404 0.74 -17.68 11.90
N ALA A 405 1.35 -17.09 10.88
CA ALA A 405 2.44 -17.71 10.15
C ALA A 405 3.51 -18.21 11.14
N ALA A 406 3.96 -19.46 10.97
CA ALA A 406 5.00 -20.03 11.81
C ALA A 406 6.31 -19.26 11.59
N GLY A 407 6.59 -18.32 12.48
CA GLY A 407 7.78 -17.45 12.47
C GLY A 407 7.59 -16.25 13.38
N LEU A 408 8.69 -15.70 13.91
CA LEU A 408 8.67 -14.37 14.53
C LEU A 408 8.55 -13.33 13.40
N PRO A 409 7.44 -12.58 13.29
CA PRO A 409 7.36 -11.53 12.31
C PRO A 409 8.37 -10.45 12.68
N SER A 410 9.09 -9.92 11.68
CA SER A 410 9.99 -8.78 11.87
C SER A 410 9.25 -7.52 12.39
N ASN A 411 7.92 -7.51 12.29
CA ASN A 411 7.05 -6.49 12.86
C ASN A 411 6.09 -7.14 13.88
N PRO A 412 6.35 -7.00 15.20
CA PRO A 412 5.53 -7.61 16.26
C PRO A 412 4.14 -6.98 16.47
N LEU A 413 3.77 -5.90 15.76
CA LEU A 413 2.49 -5.18 15.95
C LEU A 413 1.23 -5.98 15.60
N LYS A 414 1.36 -7.20 15.06
CA LYS A 414 0.22 -8.11 14.87
C LYS A 414 -0.38 -8.61 16.18
N PHE A 415 0.27 -8.39 17.33
CA PHE A 415 -0.14 -8.94 18.62
C PHE A 415 -0.35 -7.87 19.70
N GLY A 416 -1.41 -7.06 19.59
CA GLY A 416 -1.99 -6.30 20.72
C GLY A 416 -1.15 -5.18 21.36
N GLU A 417 -1.74 -4.49 22.34
CA GLU A 417 -1.12 -3.37 23.06
C GLU A 417 0.18 -3.78 23.77
N ILE A 418 1.27 -3.08 23.46
CA ILE A 418 2.57 -3.26 24.08
C ILE A 418 2.49 -2.75 25.53
N THR A 419 2.35 -3.68 26.49
CA THR A 419 2.43 -3.36 27.93
C THR A 419 3.89 -3.45 28.38
N ILE A 420 4.45 -2.37 28.94
CA ILE A 420 5.81 -2.37 29.49
C ILE A 420 5.79 -3.15 30.82
N PRO A 421 6.52 -4.27 30.95
CA PRO A 421 6.62 -4.98 32.22
C PRO A 421 7.29 -4.10 33.28
N ALA A 422 6.79 -4.17 34.52
CA ALA A 422 7.38 -3.43 35.64
C ALA A 422 8.86 -3.83 35.84
N GLY A 423 9.77 -2.85 35.82
CA GLY A 423 11.21 -3.04 36.04
C GLY A 423 12.09 -2.98 34.78
N MET A 424 11.52 -2.80 33.59
CA MET A 424 12.28 -2.58 32.34
C MET A 424 12.50 -1.08 32.07
N CYS A 425 13.65 -0.72 31.51
CA CYS A 425 13.98 0.68 31.18
C CYS A 425 13.56 1.05 29.74
N LYS A 426 13.33 2.35 29.50
CA LYS A 426 12.94 2.93 28.21
C LYS A 426 14.00 2.76 27.09
N ALA A 427 15.19 2.29 27.43
CA ALA A 427 16.33 2.16 26.52
C ALA A 427 16.50 0.77 25.90
N ASN A 428 15.76 -0.26 26.35
CA ASN A 428 15.81 -1.63 25.79
C ASN A 428 14.92 -1.81 24.54
N HIS A 429 14.73 -0.75 23.76
CA HIS A 429 13.91 -0.76 22.54
C HIS A 429 14.72 -1.22 21.33
N ASP A 430 15.09 -2.50 21.27
CA ASP A 430 15.66 -3.10 20.05
C ASP A 430 14.60 -3.73 19.13
N ASP A 431 13.35 -3.86 19.60
CA ASP A 431 12.26 -4.52 18.85
C ASP A 431 10.94 -3.71 18.83
N LEU A 432 11.00 -2.41 18.47
CA LEU A 432 9.82 -1.79 17.82
C LEU A 432 10.11 -1.58 16.34
N PRO A 433 9.19 -2.02 15.46
CA PRO A 433 9.31 -1.80 14.04
C PRO A 433 9.18 -0.30 13.73
N SER A 434 10.00 0.13 12.78
CA SER A 434 9.99 1.44 12.13
C SER A 434 8.57 1.92 11.79
N GLU A 435 8.10 2.98 12.44
CA GLU A 435 6.88 3.67 12.00
C GLU A 435 7.15 5.11 11.51
N THR A 436 8.31 5.67 11.83
CA THR A 436 8.73 6.94 11.23
C THR A 436 9.44 6.63 9.93
N ASP A 437 8.84 7.05 8.82
CA ASP A 437 9.47 6.92 7.51
C ASP A 437 10.80 7.69 7.51
N VAL A 438 11.79 7.22 6.75
CA VAL A 438 13.10 7.90 6.63
C VAL A 438 12.89 9.33 6.15
N SER A 439 11.86 9.58 5.34
CA SER A 439 11.50 10.91 4.86
C SER A 439 11.04 11.88 5.95
N GLU A 440 10.43 11.38 7.04
CA GLU A 440 9.98 12.18 8.20
C GLU A 440 11.15 12.51 9.14
N LEU A 441 12.12 11.60 9.27
CA LEU A 441 13.38 11.88 9.98
C LEU A 441 14.21 12.96 9.28
N LEU A 442 14.27 12.90 7.95
CA LEU A 442 14.98 13.89 7.14
C LEU A 442 14.26 15.24 7.11
N ARG A 443 12.93 15.26 7.32
CA ARG A 443 12.10 16.46 7.27
C ARG A 443 11.10 16.46 8.44
N PRO A 444 11.56 16.78 9.67
CA PRO A 444 10.69 16.76 10.83
C PRO A 444 9.59 17.81 10.69
N ASN A 445 8.35 17.39 10.93
CA ASN A 445 7.21 18.29 11.03
C ASN A 445 7.32 19.15 12.32
N ILE A 446 6.57 20.26 12.37
CA ILE A 446 6.58 21.16 13.54
C ILE A 446 6.16 20.45 14.83
N PHE A 447 5.29 19.44 14.75
CA PHE A 447 4.78 18.71 15.91
C PHE A 447 5.86 17.82 16.55
N LEU A 448 6.74 17.23 15.74
CA LEU A 448 7.91 16.47 16.19
C LEU A 448 8.87 17.34 17.00
N GLN A 449 9.01 18.63 16.67
CA GLN A 449 9.81 19.58 17.46
C GLN A 449 9.22 19.81 18.86
N TYR A 450 7.91 19.68 19.00
CA TYR A 450 7.20 19.72 20.30
C TYR A 450 7.11 18.35 20.98
N GLY A 451 7.76 17.32 20.44
CA GLY A 451 7.79 15.97 20.99
C GLY A 451 6.55 15.13 20.68
N LEU A 452 5.71 15.55 19.72
CA LEU A 452 4.55 14.80 19.25
C LEU A 452 4.94 13.92 18.06
N SER A 453 4.61 12.64 18.13
CA SER A 453 4.86 11.65 17.08
C SER A 453 3.63 11.42 16.20
N HIS A 454 3.79 10.78 15.03
CA HIS A 454 2.67 10.38 14.17
C HIS A 454 1.65 9.50 14.94
N ARG A 455 2.12 8.67 15.87
CA ARG A 455 1.26 7.84 16.74
C ARG A 455 0.26 8.67 17.53
N ASP A 456 0.66 9.86 18.01
CA ASP A 456 -0.22 10.72 18.81
C ASP A 456 -1.39 11.26 17.99
N PHE A 457 -1.23 11.38 16.67
CA PHE A 457 -2.26 11.81 15.72
C PHE A 457 -3.19 10.66 15.29
N PHE A 458 -2.66 9.45 15.11
CA PHE A 458 -3.45 8.27 14.73
C PHE A 458 -4.11 7.53 15.89
N GLN A 459 -3.73 7.84 17.14
CA GLN A 459 -4.35 7.22 18.29
C GLN A 459 -5.83 7.64 18.41
N PRO A 460 -6.78 6.69 18.54
CA PRO A 460 -8.18 7.02 18.73
C PRO A 460 -8.38 7.85 20.00
N ARG A 461 -9.17 8.93 19.90
CA ARG A 461 -9.50 9.84 21.01
C ARG A 461 -10.99 9.86 21.24
N THR A 462 -11.38 10.18 22.47
CA THR A 462 -12.79 10.34 22.83
C THR A 462 -13.36 11.64 22.27
N LYS A 463 -14.66 11.65 22.05
CA LYS A 463 -15.42 12.80 21.53
C LYS A 463 -15.20 14.10 22.30
N ASN A 464 -15.25 14.01 23.64
CA ASN A 464 -15.05 15.16 24.52
C ASN A 464 -13.64 15.73 24.40
N PHE A 465 -12.64 14.86 24.23
CA PHE A 465 -11.25 15.27 24.04
C PHE A 465 -11.05 16.03 22.73
N LEU A 466 -11.58 15.51 21.61
CA LEU A 466 -11.47 16.19 20.31
C LEU A 466 -12.19 17.54 20.32
N ARG A 467 -13.37 17.64 20.94
CA ARG A 467 -14.10 18.91 21.06
C ARG A 467 -13.30 19.97 21.82
N ASP A 468 -12.70 19.59 22.95
CA ASP A 468 -11.86 20.50 23.75
C ASP A 468 -10.56 20.85 23.04
N LEU A 469 -9.94 19.90 22.33
CA LEU A 469 -8.72 20.11 21.55
C LEU A 469 -8.94 21.18 20.47
N TRP A 470 -9.99 21.05 19.65
CA TRP A 470 -10.26 22.01 18.58
C TRP A 470 -10.69 23.39 19.11
N ALA A 471 -11.42 23.43 20.22
CA ALA A 471 -11.73 24.68 20.92
C ALA A 471 -10.45 25.40 21.38
N LYS A 472 -9.47 24.65 21.94
CA LYS A 472 -8.15 25.20 22.36
C LYS A 472 -7.29 25.64 21.18
N VAL A 473 -7.41 24.98 20.03
CA VAL A 473 -6.73 25.37 18.78
C VAL A 473 -7.34 26.66 18.20
N GLY A 474 -8.56 27.01 18.61
CA GLY A 474 -9.28 28.21 18.16
C GLY A 474 -10.23 27.95 16.98
N VAL A 475 -10.58 26.68 16.72
CA VAL A 475 -11.57 26.30 15.71
C VAL A 475 -12.91 26.06 16.41
N ASP A 476 -13.81 27.03 16.33
CA ASP A 476 -15.17 26.90 16.88
C ASP A 476 -16.06 26.15 15.88
N ILE A 477 -16.35 24.89 16.18
CA ILE A 477 -17.18 24.00 15.34
C ILE A 477 -18.58 23.98 15.94
N PRO A 478 -19.63 24.42 15.21
CA PRO A 478 -21.00 24.31 15.67
C PRO A 478 -21.37 22.87 16.04
N GLY A 479 -22.07 22.68 17.16
CA GLY A 479 -22.33 21.35 17.72
C GLY A 479 -23.04 20.39 16.76
N ASN A 480 -23.93 20.88 15.90
CA ASN A 480 -24.59 20.07 14.87
C ASN A 480 -23.61 19.52 13.82
N ILE A 481 -22.62 20.31 13.39
CA ILE A 481 -21.61 19.92 12.41
C ILE A 481 -20.60 18.97 13.05
N PHE A 482 -20.23 19.23 14.31
CA PHE A 482 -19.34 18.35 15.06
C PHE A 482 -19.91 16.93 15.21
N GLU A 483 -21.20 16.81 15.54
CA GLU A 483 -21.89 15.51 15.65
C GLU A 483 -21.91 14.73 14.32
N MET A 484 -22.10 15.43 13.20
CA MET A 484 -22.07 14.80 11.87
C MET A 484 -20.66 14.36 11.48
N LEU A 485 -19.64 15.20 11.73
CA LEU A 485 -18.23 14.85 11.51
C LEU A 485 -17.81 13.67 12.38
N TRP A 486 -18.30 13.60 13.61
CA TRP A 486 -18.04 12.49 14.52
C TRP A 486 -18.58 11.17 13.97
N ALA A 487 -19.83 11.14 13.53
CA ALA A 487 -20.46 9.94 12.97
C ALA A 487 -19.75 9.45 11.69
N GLU A 488 -19.30 10.37 10.84
CA GLU A 488 -18.51 10.03 9.65
C GLU A 488 -17.10 9.55 10.01
N GLY A 489 -16.50 10.09 11.07
CA GLY A 489 -15.21 9.64 11.61
C GLY A 489 -15.27 8.21 12.15
N GLU A 490 -16.31 7.87 12.92
CA GLU A 490 -16.55 6.50 13.41
C GLU A 490 -16.69 5.51 12.25
N ARG A 491 -17.35 5.93 11.16
CA ARG A 491 -17.48 5.12 9.95
C ARG A 491 -16.13 4.87 9.25
N ARG A 492 -15.22 5.84 9.27
CA ARG A 492 -13.91 5.74 8.61
C ARG A 492 -12.90 4.93 9.41
N ASP A 493 -12.82 5.17 10.72
CA ASP A 493 -11.85 4.50 11.60
C ASP A 493 -12.32 3.10 12.02
N GLY A 494 -13.63 2.80 11.92
CA GLY A 494 -14.19 1.48 12.24
C GLY A 494 -14.15 1.11 13.72
N VAL A 495 -13.90 2.10 14.59
CA VAL A 495 -13.79 2.00 16.06
C VAL A 495 -14.66 3.10 16.67
N GLU A 496 -15.16 2.90 17.90
CA GLU A 496 -16.00 3.87 18.65
C GLU A 496 -15.30 5.23 18.94
N ASN A 497 -14.00 5.34 18.67
CA ASN A 497 -13.21 6.55 18.90
C ASN A 497 -12.55 6.97 17.58
N VAL A 498 -12.40 8.28 17.38
CA VAL A 498 -11.87 8.87 16.14
C VAL A 498 -10.46 9.40 16.37
N SER A 499 -9.56 9.14 15.43
CA SER A 499 -8.20 9.67 15.43
C SER A 499 -8.16 11.17 15.07
N ILE A 500 -7.14 11.88 15.54
CA ILE A 500 -6.98 13.32 15.27
C ILE A 500 -6.75 13.56 13.77
N GLU A 501 -5.99 12.68 13.11
CA GLU A 501 -5.67 12.80 11.68
C GLU A 501 -6.90 12.56 10.80
N THR A 502 -7.70 11.53 11.08
CA THR A 502 -8.97 11.32 10.36
C THR A 502 -9.90 12.53 10.54
N PHE A 503 -10.00 13.06 11.76
CA PHE A 503 -10.82 14.24 12.03
C PHE A 503 -10.33 15.50 11.30
N ARG A 504 -9.02 15.72 11.28
CA ARG A 504 -8.38 16.83 10.54
C ARG A 504 -8.65 16.74 9.04
N ASN A 505 -8.48 15.56 8.45
CA ASN A 505 -8.76 15.34 7.03
C ASN A 505 -10.22 15.62 6.68
N MET A 506 -11.16 15.26 7.55
CA MET A 506 -12.58 15.61 7.36
C MET A 506 -12.83 17.12 7.42
N LEU A 507 -12.17 17.85 8.33
CA LEU A 507 -12.25 19.32 8.36
C LEU A 507 -11.69 19.95 7.08
N ASP A 508 -10.56 19.44 6.58
CA ASP A 508 -9.96 19.90 5.33
C ASP A 508 -10.89 19.62 4.12
N GLU A 509 -11.55 18.45 4.09
CA GLU A 509 -12.57 18.10 3.09
C GLU A 509 -13.81 19.01 3.14
N VAL A 510 -14.26 19.39 4.34
CA VAL A 510 -15.36 20.36 4.51
C VAL A 510 -14.93 21.74 4.02
N SER A 511 -13.71 22.18 4.36
CA SER A 511 -13.18 23.48 3.92
C SER A 511 -13.01 23.59 2.40
N THR A 512 -12.67 22.48 1.74
CA THR A 512 -12.48 22.41 0.28
C THR A 512 -13.78 22.17 -0.49
N GLY A 513 -14.91 22.05 0.22
CA GLY A 513 -16.23 21.81 -0.38
C GLY A 513 -16.41 20.40 -0.94
N ARG A 514 -15.52 19.45 -0.66
CA ARG A 514 -15.59 18.09 -1.21
C ARG A 514 -16.70 17.24 -0.58
N LEU A 515 -17.16 17.65 0.61
CA LEU A 515 -18.35 17.15 1.31
C LEU A 515 -19.53 18.11 1.09
N GLU A 516 -19.99 18.25 -0.16
CA GLU A 516 -21.08 19.21 -0.52
C GLU A 516 -22.43 18.92 0.16
N GLN A 517 -22.63 17.74 0.73
CA GLN A 517 -23.86 17.41 1.47
C GLN A 517 -23.88 17.92 2.92
N LEU A 518 -22.79 18.52 3.42
CA LEU A 518 -22.62 18.83 4.86
C LEU A 518 -22.47 20.32 5.21
N SER A 519 -22.65 21.27 4.27
CA SER A 519 -22.51 22.70 4.57
C SER A 519 -23.83 23.45 4.74
N PRO A 520 -23.97 24.21 5.84
CA PRO A 520 -24.48 25.58 5.79
C PRO A 520 -23.40 26.61 6.17
N LEU A 521 -22.13 26.21 6.28
CA LEU A 521 -21.01 27.14 6.47
C LEU A 521 -20.51 27.65 5.11
N LYS A 522 -21.13 28.74 4.64
CA LYS A 522 -20.41 29.72 3.83
C LYS A 522 -19.68 30.65 4.80
N MET A 523 -18.34 30.64 4.78
CA MET A 523 -17.57 31.82 5.16
C MET A 523 -17.43 32.75 3.96
#